data_AF-R7VG29-F1
#
_entry.id   AF-R7VG29-F1
#
_cell.length_a   1.000
_cell.length_b   1.000
_cell.length_c   1.000
_cell.angle_alpha   90.00
_cell.angle_beta   90.00
_cell.angle_gamma   90.00
#
_symmetry.space_group_name_H-M   'P 1'
#
loop_
_entity.id
_entity.type
_entity.pdbx_description
1 polymer ?
#
loop_
_entity_poly.entity_id
_entity_poly.type
_entity_poly.pdbx_seq_one_letter_code
_entity_poly.pdbx_strand_id
1 'polypeptide(L)'
;MRRFTYFAKKFPDKTFSLAKRLFIATTKKTSYCSHIYFLKSCLQSKTIPNGFQLNYHRGHFLIPSTQHTISSILHHCSLDLMKANLAEYSALTQSFSEEKDILKDSLKAICNISDIEKILHLIHQLNQELYIELRTTKKKKLNKLTPHQKRSHNTKDHLSVVTIPEDLTLSSSEHIILSRGLKFIAHKRVKLHNRFNNPNKTISTLDEADTTFKKFQPPSTWCPPDDPQSEVSLFIEKCQQDIGDLSSLQPLRSHNISREERKTLNTLRNRKDRLN
;
A
#
# COMPACT_ATOMS: atom_id res chain seq x y z
N MET A 1 24.12 -7.60 3.09
CA MET A 1 24.89 -7.59 1.82
C MET A 1 26.24 -6.89 1.96
N ARG A 2 26.31 -5.56 2.17
CA ARG A 2 27.60 -4.81 2.17
C ARG A 2 28.67 -5.37 3.14
N ARG A 3 28.29 -5.70 4.39
CA ARG A 3 29.19 -6.30 5.41
C ARG A 3 29.82 -7.62 4.93
N PHE A 4 29.00 -8.51 4.38
CA PHE A 4 29.47 -9.80 3.86
C PHE A 4 30.39 -9.61 2.65
N THR A 5 30.02 -8.76 1.69
CA THR A 5 30.83 -8.52 0.49
C THR A 5 32.19 -7.93 0.84
N TYR A 6 32.26 -7.01 1.80
CA TYR A 6 33.52 -6.45 2.28
C TYR A 6 34.42 -7.51 2.93
N PHE A 7 33.85 -8.38 3.77
CA PHE A 7 34.58 -9.48 4.39
C PHE A 7 35.07 -10.50 3.37
N ALA A 8 34.20 -10.92 2.44
CA ALA A 8 34.50 -11.99 1.50
C ALA A 8 35.53 -11.58 0.43
N LYS A 9 35.71 -10.28 0.16
CA LYS A 9 36.76 -9.75 -0.74
C LYS A 9 38.19 -10.08 -0.32
N LYS A 10 38.40 -10.54 0.93
CA LYS A 10 39.71 -10.95 1.43
C LYS A 10 40.15 -12.33 0.93
N PHE A 11 39.24 -13.09 0.31
CA PHE A 11 39.51 -14.42 -0.21
C PHE A 11 39.72 -14.42 -1.73
N PRO A 12 40.38 -15.44 -2.30
CA PRO A 12 40.50 -15.60 -3.75
C PRO A 12 39.13 -15.61 -4.44
N ASP A 13 39.07 -15.18 -5.71
CA ASP A 13 37.83 -14.96 -6.45
C ASP A 13 36.89 -16.18 -6.46
N LYS A 14 37.46 -17.40 -6.56
CA LYS A 14 36.69 -18.64 -6.53
C LYS A 14 35.99 -18.86 -5.19
N THR A 15 36.72 -18.65 -4.08
CA THR A 15 36.18 -18.70 -2.71
C THR A 15 35.16 -17.60 -2.49
N PHE A 16 35.46 -16.38 -2.93
CA PHE A 16 34.54 -15.24 -2.84
C PHE A 16 33.21 -15.52 -3.54
N SER A 17 33.26 -16.04 -4.77
CA SER A 17 32.08 -16.39 -5.56
C SER A 17 31.22 -17.45 -4.85
N LEU A 18 31.83 -18.53 -4.40
CA LEU A 18 31.13 -19.60 -3.67
C LEU A 18 30.55 -19.11 -2.35
N ALA A 19 31.31 -18.34 -1.56
CA ALA A 19 30.86 -17.77 -0.30
C ALA A 19 29.69 -16.79 -0.50
N LYS A 20 29.74 -15.97 -1.56
CA LYS A 20 28.64 -15.05 -1.94
C LYS A 20 27.39 -15.82 -2.33
N ARG A 21 27.51 -16.87 -3.15
CA ARG A 21 26.37 -17.73 -3.51
C ARG A 21 25.79 -18.41 -2.28
N LEU A 22 26.63 -18.91 -1.38
CA LEU A 22 26.21 -19.55 -0.13
C LEU A 22 25.43 -18.58 0.75
N PHE A 23 25.91 -17.34 0.88
CA PHE A 23 25.21 -16.29 1.62
C PHE A 23 23.85 -15.96 0.99
N ILE A 24 23.78 -15.85 -0.35
CA ILE A 24 22.52 -15.59 -1.06
C ILE A 24 21.54 -16.74 -0.87
N ALA A 25 21.96 -17.99 -1.07
CA ALA A 25 21.11 -19.16 -0.88
C ALA A 25 20.57 -19.25 0.55
N THR A 26 21.44 -19.01 1.55
CA THR A 26 21.06 -19.00 2.97
C THR A 26 20.02 -17.91 3.28
N THR A 27 20.25 -16.68 2.82
CA THR A 27 19.33 -15.56 3.08
C THR A 27 18.00 -15.70 2.34
N LYS A 28 18.02 -16.20 1.09
CA LYS A 28 16.80 -16.53 0.34
C LYS A 28 16.00 -17.62 1.05
N LYS A 29 16.64 -18.72 1.45
CA LYS A 29 15.99 -19.80 2.22
C LYS A 29 15.27 -19.25 3.46
N THR A 30 15.97 -18.48 4.29
CA THR A 30 15.39 -17.85 5.49
C THR A 30 14.19 -16.95 5.16
N SER A 31 14.28 -16.18 4.08
CA SER A 31 13.21 -15.30 3.62
C SER A 31 11.97 -16.09 3.18
N TYR A 32 12.13 -17.15 2.39
CA TYR A 32 11.03 -18.02 1.97
C TYR A 32 10.42 -18.77 3.15
N CYS A 33 11.22 -19.35 4.06
CA CYS A 33 10.72 -19.98 5.28
C CYS A 33 9.88 -19.01 6.11
N SER A 34 10.35 -17.77 6.29
CA SER A 34 9.60 -16.73 7.00
C SER A 34 8.29 -16.38 6.28
N HIS A 35 8.30 -16.32 4.95
CA HIS A 35 7.11 -16.07 4.15
C HIS A 35 6.09 -17.21 4.24
N ILE A 36 6.53 -18.46 4.15
CA ILE A 36 5.72 -19.67 4.31
C ILE A 36 5.06 -19.67 5.69
N TYR A 37 5.83 -19.44 6.76
CA TYR A 37 5.30 -19.38 8.12
C TYR A 37 4.22 -18.31 8.23
N PHE A 38 4.48 -17.12 7.70
CA PHE A 38 3.50 -16.03 7.68
C PHE A 38 2.22 -16.42 6.94
N LEU A 39 2.30 -17.00 5.74
CA LEU A 39 1.12 -17.42 4.98
C LEU A 39 0.35 -18.53 5.70
N LYS A 40 1.04 -19.50 6.31
CA LYS A 40 0.39 -20.53 7.14
C LYS A 40 -0.38 -19.91 8.31
N SER A 41 0.20 -18.93 9.01
CA SER A 41 -0.49 -18.19 10.08
C SER A 41 -1.70 -17.38 9.55
N CYS A 42 -1.59 -16.81 8.35
CA CYS A 42 -2.72 -16.12 7.70
C CYS A 42 -3.86 -17.09 7.38
N LEU A 43 -3.54 -18.26 6.81
CA LEU A 43 -4.54 -19.32 6.54
C LEU A 43 -5.21 -19.83 7.81
N GLN A 44 -4.45 -20.04 8.89
CA GLN A 44 -5.00 -20.44 10.19
C GLN A 44 -5.96 -19.40 10.77
N SER A 45 -5.64 -18.12 10.62
CA SER A 45 -6.48 -17.01 11.08
C SER A 45 -7.56 -16.60 10.08
N LYS A 46 -7.67 -17.28 8.92
CA LYS A 46 -8.52 -16.90 7.78
C LYS A 46 -8.38 -15.43 7.39
N THR A 47 -7.16 -14.88 7.50
CA THR A 47 -6.84 -13.50 7.09
C THR A 47 -6.13 -13.51 5.75
N ILE A 48 -6.48 -12.58 4.86
CA ILE A 48 -5.89 -12.46 3.53
C ILE A 48 -4.98 -11.22 3.49
N PRO A 49 -3.66 -11.37 3.30
CA PRO A 49 -2.76 -10.25 3.09
C PRO A 49 -3.12 -9.46 1.83
N ASN A 50 -2.93 -8.13 1.84
CA ASN A 50 -3.28 -7.26 0.71
C ASN A 50 -2.73 -7.71 -0.66
N GLY A 51 -1.56 -8.34 -0.71
CA GLY A 51 -0.98 -8.84 -1.96
C GLY A 51 -1.69 -10.06 -2.56
N PHE A 52 -2.56 -10.71 -1.80
CA PHE A 52 -3.39 -11.85 -2.22
C PHE A 52 -4.87 -11.47 -2.32
N GLN A 53 -5.25 -10.25 -1.95
CA GLN A 53 -6.64 -9.79 -2.02
C GLN A 53 -7.03 -9.53 -3.46
N LEU A 54 -7.93 -10.37 -3.98
CA LEU A 54 -8.55 -10.16 -5.28
C LEU A 54 -9.66 -9.11 -5.15
N ASN A 55 -9.51 -8.00 -5.88
CA ASN A 55 -10.48 -6.92 -5.91
C ASN A 55 -11.25 -6.93 -7.21
N TYR A 56 -12.58 -6.90 -7.13
CA TYR A 56 -13.46 -6.75 -8.28
C TYR A 56 -14.06 -5.35 -8.28
N HIS A 57 -13.76 -4.56 -9.31
CA HIS A 57 -14.33 -3.23 -9.49
C HIS A 57 -15.58 -3.36 -10.35
N ARG A 58 -16.71 -2.97 -9.77
CA ARG A 58 -18.03 -3.11 -10.42
C ARG A 58 -18.29 -1.94 -11.38
N GLY A 59 -18.98 -2.23 -12.48
CA GLY A 59 -19.89 -1.24 -13.10
C GLY A 59 -21.15 -1.06 -12.24
N HIS A 60 -21.86 0.05 -12.39
CA HIS A 60 -22.90 0.58 -11.49
C HIS A 60 -24.16 -0.30 -11.22
N PHE A 61 -24.21 -1.58 -11.63
CA PHE A 61 -25.47 -2.32 -11.84
C PHE A 61 -25.60 -3.69 -11.14
N LEU A 62 -24.96 -3.95 -10.00
CA LEU A 62 -25.11 -5.23 -9.30
C LEU A 62 -26.03 -5.14 -8.07
N ILE A 63 -27.02 -6.04 -8.03
CA ILE A 63 -27.96 -6.26 -6.91
C ILE A 63 -27.17 -6.61 -5.63
N PRO A 64 -27.52 -6.07 -4.44
CA PRO A 64 -26.79 -6.31 -3.19
C PRO A 64 -26.57 -7.79 -2.85
N SER A 65 -27.52 -8.68 -3.16
CA SER A 65 -27.40 -10.13 -2.93
C SER A 65 -26.22 -10.76 -3.67
N THR A 66 -25.95 -10.34 -4.91
CA THR A 66 -24.81 -10.81 -5.70
C THR A 66 -23.46 -10.34 -5.12
N GLN A 67 -23.45 -9.31 -4.26
CA GLN A 67 -22.24 -8.77 -3.64
C GLN A 67 -21.65 -9.70 -2.60
N HIS A 68 -22.49 -10.31 -1.78
CA HIS A 68 -22.03 -11.28 -0.81
C HIS A 68 -21.47 -12.52 -1.50
N THR A 69 -22.13 -13.00 -2.56
CA THR A 69 -21.66 -14.15 -3.35
C THR A 69 -20.31 -13.85 -4.02
N ILE A 70 -20.18 -12.72 -4.72
CA ILE A 70 -18.92 -12.33 -5.37
C ILE A 70 -17.81 -12.14 -4.33
N SER A 71 -18.09 -11.49 -3.20
CA SER A 71 -17.09 -11.32 -2.14
C SER A 71 -16.65 -12.66 -1.55
N SER A 72 -17.56 -13.62 -1.39
CA SER A 72 -17.25 -14.96 -0.91
C SER A 72 -16.37 -15.73 -1.89
N ILE A 73 -16.69 -15.66 -3.19
CA ILE A 73 -15.90 -16.26 -4.27
C ILE A 73 -14.50 -15.65 -4.30
N LEU A 74 -14.38 -14.32 -4.31
CA LEU A 74 -13.07 -13.63 -4.31
C LEU A 74 -12.24 -14.00 -3.09
N HIS A 75 -12.88 -14.14 -1.92
CA HIS A 75 -12.22 -14.59 -0.71
C HIS A 75 -11.68 -16.02 -0.85
N HIS A 76 -12.48 -16.95 -1.40
CA HIS A 76 -12.04 -18.33 -1.64
C HIS A 76 -10.90 -18.39 -2.65
N CYS A 77 -11.03 -17.71 -3.79
CA CYS A 77 -9.97 -17.62 -4.80
C CYS A 77 -8.68 -17.02 -4.24
N SER A 78 -8.77 -16.02 -3.37
CA SER A 78 -7.61 -15.42 -2.68
C SER A 78 -6.92 -16.43 -1.77
N LEU A 79 -7.68 -17.25 -1.03
CA LEU A 79 -7.12 -18.32 -0.19
C LEU A 79 -6.48 -19.42 -1.02
N ASP A 80 -7.08 -19.80 -2.15
CA ASP A 80 -6.53 -20.84 -3.02
C ASP A 80 -5.25 -20.36 -3.71
N LEU A 81 -5.19 -19.07 -4.11
CA LEU A 81 -3.95 -18.45 -4.57
C LEU A 81 -2.85 -18.52 -3.50
N MET A 82 -3.17 -18.26 -2.23
CA MET A 82 -2.21 -18.39 -1.12
C MET A 82 -1.72 -19.84 -0.96
N LYS A 83 -2.61 -20.84 -1.08
CA LYS A 83 -2.24 -22.26 -0.98
C LYS A 83 -1.35 -22.70 -2.15
N ALA A 84 -1.65 -22.26 -3.37
CA ALA A 84 -0.83 -22.56 -4.54
C ALA A 84 0.59 -21.99 -4.37
N ASN A 85 0.71 -20.73 -3.93
CA ASN A 85 2.00 -20.09 -3.67
C ASN A 85 2.78 -20.77 -2.53
N LEU A 86 2.10 -21.34 -1.52
CA LEU A 86 2.75 -22.08 -0.45
C LEU A 86 3.51 -23.31 -0.96
N ALA A 87 2.93 -24.03 -1.92
CA ALA A 87 3.59 -25.19 -2.54
C ALA A 87 4.85 -24.76 -3.29
N GLU A 88 4.74 -23.70 -4.10
CA GLU A 88 5.86 -23.14 -4.87
C GLU A 88 7.00 -22.66 -3.95
N TYR A 89 6.68 -21.89 -2.90
CA TYR A 89 7.70 -21.42 -1.95
C TYR A 89 8.35 -22.57 -1.18
N SER A 90 7.61 -23.65 -0.91
CA SER A 90 8.16 -24.84 -0.25
C SER A 90 9.16 -25.54 -1.17
N ALA A 91 8.86 -25.69 -2.46
CA ALA A 91 9.79 -26.23 -3.45
C ALA A 91 11.05 -25.37 -3.59
N LEU A 92 10.91 -24.04 -3.66
CA LEU A 92 12.05 -23.12 -3.69
C LEU A 92 12.91 -23.22 -2.42
N THR A 93 12.28 -23.38 -1.26
CA THR A 93 13.00 -23.56 0.02
C THR A 93 13.86 -24.82 0.01
N GLN A 94 13.33 -25.91 -0.55
CA GLN A 94 14.05 -27.17 -0.70
C GLN A 94 15.25 -27.01 -1.66
N SER A 95 15.03 -26.41 -2.83
CA SER A 95 16.09 -26.12 -3.81
C SER A 95 17.23 -25.28 -3.21
N PHE A 96 16.93 -24.22 -2.44
CA PHE A 96 17.96 -23.44 -1.76
C PHE A 96 18.65 -24.21 -0.62
N SER A 97 17.99 -25.21 -0.03
CA SER A 97 18.62 -26.07 0.98
C SER A 97 19.70 -26.94 0.33
N GLU A 98 19.37 -27.59 -0.78
CA GLU A 98 20.27 -28.43 -1.56
C GLU A 98 21.43 -27.61 -2.12
N GLU A 99 21.17 -26.45 -2.72
CA GLU A 99 22.21 -25.55 -3.23
C GLU A 99 23.18 -25.13 -2.11
N LYS A 100 22.64 -24.81 -0.93
CA LYS A 100 23.45 -24.42 0.24
C LYS A 100 24.36 -25.55 0.71
N ASP A 101 23.89 -26.80 0.69
CA ASP A 101 24.70 -27.95 1.10
C ASP A 101 25.82 -28.23 0.06
N ILE A 102 25.50 -28.21 -1.24
CA ILE A 102 26.48 -28.33 -2.35
C ILE A 102 27.57 -27.24 -2.26
N LEU A 103 27.18 -25.99 -2.04
CA LEU A 103 28.11 -24.87 -1.92
C LEU A 103 29.00 -24.98 -0.68
N LYS A 104 28.46 -25.49 0.43
CA LYS A 104 29.23 -25.73 1.65
C LYS A 104 30.29 -26.79 1.41
N ASP A 105 29.96 -27.89 0.73
CA ASP A 105 30.92 -28.95 0.44
C ASP A 105 31.96 -28.51 -0.60
N SER A 106 31.55 -27.72 -1.59
CA SER A 106 32.48 -27.08 -2.54
C SER A 106 33.47 -26.14 -1.86
N LEU A 107 33.03 -25.39 -0.84
CA LEU A 107 33.92 -24.53 -0.05
C LEU A 107 34.89 -25.35 0.81
N LYS A 108 34.43 -26.47 1.40
CA LYS A 108 35.29 -27.39 2.15
C LYS A 108 36.40 -28.00 1.31
N ALA A 109 36.13 -28.25 0.03
CA ALA A 109 37.11 -28.83 -0.88
C ALA A 109 38.22 -27.86 -1.28
N ILE A 110 38.00 -26.54 -1.18
CA ILE A 110 38.91 -25.52 -1.73
C ILE A 110 39.60 -24.70 -0.64
N CYS A 111 38.97 -24.53 0.53
CA CYS A 111 39.46 -23.65 1.58
C CYS A 111 39.97 -24.39 2.80
N ASN A 112 40.85 -23.71 3.54
CA ASN A 112 41.28 -24.16 4.86
C ASN A 112 40.10 -24.11 5.85
N ILE A 113 40.13 -25.03 6.83
CA ILE A 113 39.08 -25.17 7.85
C ILE A 113 38.81 -23.84 8.57
N SER A 114 39.88 -23.12 8.98
CA SER A 114 39.76 -21.84 9.69
C SER A 114 39.01 -20.76 8.88
N ASP A 115 39.23 -20.70 7.57
CA ASP A 115 38.60 -19.69 6.73
C ASP A 115 37.13 -20.03 6.43
N ILE A 116 36.83 -21.32 6.27
CA ILE A 116 35.46 -21.83 6.15
C ILE A 116 34.68 -21.49 7.42
N GLU A 117 35.24 -21.71 8.60
CA GLU A 117 34.60 -21.39 9.87
C GLU A 117 34.29 -19.90 9.98
N LYS A 118 35.23 -19.01 9.63
CA LYS A 118 34.99 -17.56 9.63
C LYS A 118 33.87 -17.16 8.66
N ILE A 119 33.87 -17.73 7.45
CA ILE A 119 32.82 -17.47 6.44
C ILE A 119 31.46 -17.94 6.96
N LEU A 120 31.36 -19.18 7.43
CA LEU A 120 30.11 -19.76 7.94
C LEU A 120 29.61 -19.03 9.18
N HIS A 121 30.50 -18.63 10.08
CA HIS A 121 30.15 -17.87 11.27
C HIS A 121 29.54 -16.52 10.90
N LEU A 122 30.15 -15.78 9.97
CA LEU A 122 29.60 -14.50 9.52
C LEU A 122 28.26 -14.67 8.78
N ILE A 123 28.14 -15.70 7.93
CA ILE A 123 26.86 -16.00 7.25
C ILE A 123 25.78 -16.30 8.30
N HIS A 124 26.10 -17.12 9.31
CA HIS A 124 25.17 -17.46 10.38
C HIS A 124 24.74 -16.21 11.15
N GLN A 125 25.68 -15.37 11.57
CA GLN A 125 25.40 -14.12 12.29
C GLN A 125 24.46 -13.21 11.49
N LEU A 126 24.79 -12.94 10.22
CA LEU A 126 23.96 -12.08 9.37
C LEU A 126 22.59 -12.71 9.07
N ASN A 127 22.52 -14.03 8.95
CA ASN A 127 21.25 -14.72 8.75
C ASN A 127 20.38 -14.70 10.02
N GLN A 128 20.99 -14.73 11.20
CA GLN A 128 20.29 -14.59 12.47
C GLN A 128 19.72 -13.18 12.64
N GLU A 129 20.49 -12.14 12.32
CA GLU A 129 20.00 -10.75 12.27
C GLU A 129 18.78 -10.64 11.34
N LEU A 130 18.89 -11.18 10.11
CA LEU A 130 17.79 -11.21 9.14
C LEU A 130 16.56 -11.97 9.67
N TYR A 131 16.76 -13.13 10.31
CA TYR A 131 15.67 -13.92 10.86
C TYR A 131 14.87 -13.14 11.90
N ILE A 132 15.56 -12.42 12.81
CA ILE A 132 14.93 -11.60 13.85
C ILE A 132 14.13 -10.45 13.20
N GLU A 133 14.71 -9.76 12.22
CA GLU A 133 14.05 -8.67 11.50
C GLU A 133 12.78 -9.16 10.76
N LEU A 134 12.89 -10.29 10.04
CA LEU A 134 11.77 -10.87 9.33
C LEU A 134 10.66 -11.32 10.29
N ARG A 135 11.02 -11.98 11.40
CA ARG A 135 10.07 -12.43 12.43
C ARG A 135 9.29 -11.26 13.02
N THR A 136 9.97 -10.18 13.41
CA THR A 136 9.33 -8.98 13.97
C THR A 136 8.44 -8.29 12.94
N THR A 137 8.91 -8.14 11.70
CA THR A 137 8.16 -7.51 10.60
C THR A 137 6.90 -8.31 10.23
N LYS A 138 7.02 -9.64 10.09
CA LYS A 138 5.88 -10.51 9.77
C LYS A 138 4.88 -10.58 10.92
N LYS A 139 5.33 -10.60 12.18
CA LYS A 139 4.44 -10.51 13.36
C LYS A 139 3.66 -9.19 13.37
N LYS A 140 4.33 -8.06 13.12
CA LYS A 140 3.67 -6.75 12.97
C LYS A 140 2.66 -6.74 11.82
N LYS A 141 2.99 -7.34 10.68
CA LYS A 141 2.07 -7.46 9.54
C LYS A 141 0.85 -8.31 9.89
N LEU A 142 1.05 -9.47 10.53
CA LEU A 142 -0.05 -10.34 10.95
C LEU A 142 -0.98 -9.63 11.92
N ASN A 143 -0.44 -8.93 12.94
CA ASN A 143 -1.23 -8.18 13.91
C ASN A 143 -2.05 -7.02 13.31
N LYS A 144 -1.64 -6.50 12.15
CA LYS A 144 -2.41 -5.48 11.41
C LYS A 144 -3.53 -6.09 10.56
N LEU A 145 -3.37 -7.35 10.14
CA LEU A 145 -4.31 -8.07 9.30
C LEU A 145 -5.35 -8.81 10.11
N THR A 146 -4.98 -9.33 11.28
CA THR A 146 -5.97 -9.77 12.24
C THR A 146 -6.72 -8.52 12.68
N PRO A 147 -8.06 -8.51 12.57
CA PRO A 147 -8.81 -7.50 13.28
C PRO A 147 -8.34 -7.63 14.72
N HIS A 148 -7.83 -6.55 15.32
CA HIS A 148 -7.85 -6.49 16.77
C HIS A 148 -9.27 -6.92 17.10
N GLN A 149 -9.41 -8.03 17.82
CA GLN A 149 -10.38 -8.03 18.90
C GLN A 149 -10.04 -6.73 19.62
N LYS A 150 -10.69 -5.64 19.23
CA LYS A 150 -11.00 -4.57 20.16
C LYS A 150 -11.48 -5.39 21.32
N ARG A 151 -10.69 -5.44 22.39
CA ARG A 151 -11.18 -5.94 23.66
C ARG A 151 -12.50 -5.21 23.77
N SER A 152 -13.57 -5.96 23.56
CA SER A 152 -14.88 -5.53 23.94
C SER A 152 -14.67 -5.41 25.43
N HIS A 153 -14.35 -4.21 25.91
CA HIS A 153 -14.95 -3.77 27.14
C HIS A 153 -16.46 -3.75 26.81
N ASN A 154 -17.05 -4.94 26.75
CA ASN A 154 -18.41 -5.17 27.16
C ASN A 154 -18.36 -4.95 28.67
N THR A 155 -18.16 -3.70 29.11
CA THR A 155 -19.05 -3.24 30.14
C THR A 155 -20.41 -3.26 29.48
N LYS A 156 -21.31 -4.03 30.07
CA LYS A 156 -22.72 -4.01 29.73
C LYS A 156 -23.27 -2.65 30.15
N ASP A 157 -22.86 -1.59 29.47
CA ASP A 157 -23.54 -0.32 29.56
C ASP A 157 -24.42 -0.26 28.33
N HIS A 158 -25.70 -0.54 28.58
CA HIS A 158 -26.77 -0.17 27.67
C HIS A 158 -26.44 1.18 27.04
N LEU A 159 -26.72 1.29 25.74
CA LEU A 159 -26.78 2.55 25.01
C LEU A 159 -27.54 3.59 25.86
N SER A 160 -26.82 4.38 26.67
CA SER A 160 -27.32 5.63 27.20
C SER A 160 -27.25 6.58 26.01
N VAL A 161 -28.28 6.51 25.16
CA VAL A 161 -28.54 7.58 24.22
C VAL A 161 -28.88 8.78 25.07
N VAL A 162 -27.87 9.61 25.34
CA VAL A 162 -28.05 10.92 25.98
C VAL A 162 -28.88 11.74 25.02
N THR A 163 -30.17 11.85 25.29
CA THR A 163 -31.08 12.72 24.55
C THR A 163 -30.72 14.16 24.86
N ILE A 164 -30.79 15.02 23.85
CA ILE A 164 -30.63 16.47 24.05
C ILE A 164 -31.78 16.92 24.98
N PRO A 165 -31.50 17.57 26.13
CA PRO A 165 -32.54 18.06 27.02
C PRO A 165 -33.45 19.05 26.28
N GLU A 166 -34.78 18.96 26.49
CA GLU A 166 -35.76 19.84 25.85
C GLU A 166 -35.62 21.31 26.30
N ASP A 167 -34.99 21.52 27.45
CA ASP A 167 -34.72 22.82 28.09
C ASP A 167 -33.34 23.42 27.72
N LEU A 168 -32.63 22.84 26.75
CA LEU A 168 -31.34 23.37 26.32
C LEU A 168 -31.47 24.74 25.62
N THR A 169 -31.19 25.81 26.36
CA THR A 169 -31.18 27.16 25.79
C THR A 169 -29.93 27.40 24.93
N LEU A 170 -30.14 27.60 23.64
CA LEU A 170 -29.12 28.06 22.70
C LEU A 170 -29.09 29.59 22.68
N SER A 171 -27.90 30.18 22.66
CA SER A 171 -27.74 31.61 22.40
C SER A 171 -28.11 31.94 20.94
N SER A 172 -28.47 33.20 20.69
CA SER A 172 -28.78 33.69 19.34
C SER A 172 -27.68 33.39 18.33
N SER A 173 -26.41 33.51 18.73
CA SER A 173 -25.25 33.21 17.88
C SER A 173 -25.12 31.72 17.53
N GLU A 174 -25.46 30.83 18.46
CA GLU A 174 -25.40 29.38 18.25
C GLU A 174 -26.54 28.92 17.35
N HIS A 175 -27.73 29.50 17.53
CA HIS A 175 -28.89 29.23 16.70
C HIS A 175 -28.62 29.55 15.23
N ILE A 176 -28.01 30.70 14.94
CA ILE A 176 -27.67 31.14 13.57
C ILE A 176 -26.67 30.19 12.89
N ILE A 177 -25.69 29.68 13.65
CA ILE A 177 -24.66 28.76 13.11
C ILE A 177 -25.26 27.37 12.87
N LEU A 178 -26.06 26.86 13.80
CA LEU A 178 -26.71 25.56 13.67
C LEU A 178 -27.78 25.56 12.57
N SER A 179 -28.48 26.68 12.38
CA SER A 179 -29.46 26.84 11.30
C SER A 179 -28.82 26.93 9.91
N ARG A 180 -27.52 27.24 9.82
CA ARG A 180 -26.85 27.51 8.54
C ARG A 180 -26.62 26.29 7.65
N GLY A 181 -26.83 25.06 8.16
CA GLY A 181 -26.73 23.83 7.39
C GLY A 181 -25.31 23.54 6.84
N LEU A 182 -24.94 22.26 6.79
CA LEU A 182 -23.67 21.88 6.15
C LEU A 182 -23.82 21.94 4.63
N LYS A 183 -23.26 22.96 3.98
CA LYS A 183 -22.99 22.90 2.54
C LYS A 183 -21.85 21.91 2.33
N PHE A 184 -22.19 20.67 1.95
CA PHE A 184 -21.22 19.67 1.50
C PHE A 184 -20.58 20.11 0.19
N ILE A 185 -19.53 20.91 0.28
CA ILE A 185 -18.65 21.14 -0.86
C ILE A 185 -17.79 19.88 -0.97
N ALA A 186 -18.17 18.95 -1.85
CA ALA A 186 -17.33 17.82 -2.19
C ALA A 186 -15.97 18.35 -2.63
N HIS A 187 -14.95 18.20 -1.79
CA HIS A 187 -13.57 18.53 -2.15
C HIS A 187 -13.09 17.46 -3.15
N LYS A 188 -13.59 17.49 -4.39
CA LYS A 188 -12.92 16.83 -5.51
C LYS A 188 -11.66 17.63 -5.82
N ARG A 189 -10.65 17.50 -4.95
CA ARG A 189 -9.28 17.86 -5.26
C ARG A 189 -8.74 16.75 -6.15
N VAL A 190 -9.13 16.79 -7.42
CA VAL A 190 -8.49 16.01 -8.47
C VAL A 190 -7.10 16.64 -8.69
N LYS A 191 -6.15 16.31 -7.81
CA LYS A 191 -4.73 16.57 -8.05
C LYS A 191 -4.20 15.52 -9.03
N LEU A 192 -4.66 15.58 -10.28
CA LEU A 192 -4.13 14.75 -11.37
C LEU A 192 -2.95 15.40 -12.10
N HIS A 193 -2.49 16.59 -11.69
CA HIS A 193 -1.44 17.31 -12.42
C HIS A 193 0.00 17.15 -11.89
N ASN A 194 0.20 16.64 -10.66
CA ASN A 194 1.56 16.56 -10.06
C ASN A 194 2.22 15.17 -10.09
N ARG A 195 1.60 14.15 -10.69
CA ARG A 195 2.23 12.83 -10.84
C ARG A 195 2.77 12.54 -12.25
N PHE A 196 2.41 13.35 -13.25
CA PHE A 196 2.78 13.08 -14.64
C PHE A 196 3.72 14.12 -15.26
N ASN A 197 3.75 15.38 -14.82
CA ASN A 197 4.68 16.38 -15.35
C ASN A 197 5.53 16.97 -14.23
N ASN A 198 6.74 16.42 -14.07
CA ASN A 198 7.79 17.07 -13.28
C ASN A 198 8.73 17.77 -14.30
N PRO A 199 8.65 19.10 -14.46
CA PRO A 199 9.35 19.82 -15.53
C PRO A 199 10.88 19.82 -15.40
N ASN A 200 11.41 19.30 -14.28
CA ASN A 200 12.86 19.17 -14.04
C ASN A 200 13.38 17.73 -14.20
N LYS A 201 12.56 16.79 -14.71
CA LYS A 201 13.08 15.52 -15.23
C LYS A 201 13.25 15.66 -16.74
N THR A 202 14.40 16.21 -17.11
CA THR A 202 15.02 15.97 -18.41
C THR A 202 14.94 14.47 -18.71
N ILE A 203 14.27 14.11 -19.80
CA ILE A 203 14.32 12.78 -20.39
C ILE A 203 15.77 12.62 -20.87
N SER A 204 16.63 12.15 -19.99
CA SER A 204 17.99 11.77 -20.33
C SER A 204 18.13 10.28 -20.10
N THR A 205 18.13 9.59 -21.24
CA THR A 205 18.82 8.34 -21.55
C THR A 205 18.47 7.07 -20.77
N LEU A 206 17.81 6.19 -21.53
CA LEU A 206 18.06 4.75 -21.69
C LEU A 206 17.83 3.84 -20.46
N ASP A 207 16.84 2.95 -20.59
CA ASP A 207 17.10 1.52 -20.44
C ASP A 207 16.05 0.73 -21.23
N GLU A 208 16.53 -0.25 -21.98
CA GLU A 208 15.85 -1.11 -22.95
C GLU A 208 14.77 -2.01 -22.32
N ALA A 209 13.59 -1.47 -22.04
CA ALA A 209 12.44 -2.30 -21.69
C ALA A 209 11.17 -1.83 -22.41
N ASP A 210 10.46 -2.81 -23.00
CA ASP A 210 9.16 -2.74 -23.66
C ASP A 210 9.10 -2.27 -25.13
N THR A 211 9.80 -3.02 -25.99
CA THR A 211 9.49 -3.14 -27.43
C THR A 211 8.24 -3.99 -27.73
N THR A 212 7.58 -4.57 -26.73
CA THR A 212 6.45 -5.49 -26.91
C THR A 212 5.17 -4.80 -27.38
N PHE A 213 4.92 -3.55 -26.98
CA PHE A 213 3.66 -2.85 -27.29
C PHE A 213 3.73 -1.87 -28.48
N LYS A 214 4.92 -1.55 -28.99
CA LYS A 214 5.06 -0.69 -30.18
C LYS A 214 4.44 -1.30 -31.44
N LYS A 215 4.35 -2.63 -31.52
CA LYS A 215 3.73 -3.34 -32.65
C LYS A 215 2.21 -3.16 -32.75
N PHE A 216 1.57 -2.70 -31.67
CA PHE A 216 0.11 -2.56 -31.57
C PHE A 216 -0.36 -1.10 -31.54
N GLN A 217 0.54 -0.13 -31.70
CA GLN A 217 0.18 1.28 -31.86
C GLN A 217 0.24 1.64 -33.34
N PRO A 218 -0.87 1.56 -34.10
CA PRO A 218 -0.91 2.21 -35.39
C PRO A 218 -0.67 3.71 -35.17
N PRO A 219 0.23 4.37 -35.94
CA PRO A 219 0.37 5.81 -35.87
C PRO A 219 -0.97 6.42 -36.27
N SER A 220 -1.62 7.13 -35.34
CA SER A 220 -2.85 7.86 -35.64
C SER A 220 -2.53 8.95 -36.64
N THR A 221 -2.92 8.76 -37.90
CA THR A 221 -2.88 9.79 -38.96
C THR A 221 -3.99 10.82 -38.80
N TRP A 222 -4.87 10.63 -37.82
CA TRP A 222 -5.98 11.53 -37.57
C TRP A 222 -5.49 12.80 -36.86
N CYS A 223 -5.35 13.87 -37.64
CA CYS A 223 -5.42 15.24 -37.15
C CYS A 223 -6.83 15.75 -37.44
N PRO A 224 -7.56 16.33 -36.47
CA PRO A 224 -8.85 16.92 -36.77
C PRO A 224 -8.66 18.01 -37.85
N PRO A 225 -9.61 18.15 -38.80
CA PRO A 225 -9.57 19.23 -39.77
C PRO A 225 -9.57 20.59 -39.05
N ASP A 226 -8.78 21.54 -39.54
CA ASP A 226 -8.70 22.93 -39.04
C ASP A 226 -9.96 23.74 -39.43
N ASP A 227 -11.14 23.17 -39.19
CA ASP A 227 -12.41 23.84 -39.38
C ASP A 227 -12.77 24.59 -38.08
N PRO A 228 -12.87 25.93 -38.11
CA PRO A 228 -13.28 26.72 -36.96
C PRO A 228 -14.68 26.33 -36.44
N GLN A 229 -15.53 25.72 -37.28
CA GLN A 229 -16.88 25.29 -36.92
C GLN A 229 -16.98 23.80 -36.52
N SER A 230 -15.86 23.09 -36.47
CA SER A 230 -15.83 21.72 -35.96
C SER A 230 -16.32 21.68 -34.52
N GLU A 231 -17.12 20.66 -34.17
CA GLU A 231 -17.61 20.43 -32.81
C GLU A 231 -16.47 20.38 -31.78
N VAL A 232 -15.28 19.93 -32.21
CA VAL A 232 -14.06 19.89 -31.39
C VAL A 232 -13.54 21.30 -31.12
N SER A 233 -13.51 22.16 -32.14
CA SER A 233 -13.08 23.57 -32.02
C SER A 233 -14.01 24.36 -31.11
N LEU A 234 -15.33 24.19 -31.28
CA LEU A 234 -16.35 24.79 -30.42
C LEU A 234 -16.26 24.30 -28.97
N PHE A 235 -15.95 23.02 -28.76
CA PHE A 235 -15.72 22.46 -27.43
C PHE A 235 -14.47 23.06 -26.77
N ILE A 236 -13.38 23.20 -27.53
CA ILE A 236 -12.13 23.80 -27.05
C ILE A 236 -12.36 25.27 -26.68
N GLU A 237 -13.04 26.04 -27.53
CA GLU A 237 -13.36 27.45 -27.29
C GLU A 237 -14.25 27.62 -26.05
N LYS A 238 -15.28 26.78 -25.91
CA LYS A 238 -16.14 26.77 -24.71
C LYS A 238 -15.35 26.45 -23.43
N CYS A 239 -14.45 25.47 -23.48
CA CYS A 239 -13.58 25.16 -22.33
C CYS A 239 -12.65 26.32 -21.98
N GLN A 240 -12.11 27.05 -22.96
CA GLN A 240 -11.28 28.22 -22.72
C GLN A 240 -12.09 29.36 -22.08
N GLN A 241 -13.32 29.57 -22.54
CA GLN A 241 -14.24 30.56 -21.99
C GLN A 241 -14.64 30.22 -20.54
N ASP A 242 -14.98 28.96 -20.25
CA ASP A 242 -15.31 28.48 -18.90
C ASP A 242 -14.12 28.66 -17.92
N ILE A 243 -12.88 28.48 -18.40
CA ILE A 243 -11.65 28.71 -17.61
C ILE A 243 -11.44 30.22 -17.35
N GLY A 244 -11.73 31.07 -18.34
CA GLY A 244 -11.74 32.53 -18.20
C GLY A 244 -12.73 32.99 -17.14
N ASP A 245 -13.94 32.46 -17.16
CA ASP A 245 -14.98 32.77 -16.18
C ASP A 245 -14.58 32.33 -14.77
N LEU A 246 -13.96 31.16 -14.62
CA LEU A 246 -13.43 30.66 -13.35
C LEU A 246 -12.28 31.52 -12.78
N SER A 247 -11.51 32.19 -13.63
CA SER A 247 -10.41 33.06 -13.21
C SER A 247 -10.85 34.48 -12.83
N SER A 248 -12.07 34.88 -13.24
CA SER A 248 -12.73 36.12 -12.77
C SER A 248 -13.32 36.01 -11.36
N LEU A 249 -13.55 34.79 -10.88
CA LEU A 249 -14.00 34.55 -9.52
C LEU A 249 -12.85 34.84 -8.54
N GLN A 250 -13.01 35.88 -7.72
CA GLN A 250 -12.10 36.12 -6.61
C GLN A 250 -11.86 34.83 -5.83
N PRO A 251 -10.62 34.57 -5.35
CA PRO A 251 -10.31 33.34 -4.64
C PRO A 251 -11.29 33.16 -3.48
N LEU A 252 -12.19 32.19 -3.65
CA LEU A 252 -13.14 31.78 -2.64
C LEU A 252 -12.35 31.60 -1.35
N ARG A 253 -12.70 32.39 -0.32
CA ARG A 253 -12.08 32.28 1.01
C ARG A 253 -11.98 30.79 1.34
N SER A 254 -10.78 30.33 1.69
CA SER A 254 -10.50 28.92 1.98
C SER A 254 -11.32 28.36 3.16
N HIS A 255 -12.10 29.20 3.82
CA HIS A 255 -12.91 28.90 4.97
C HIS A 255 -14.28 29.58 4.83
N ASN A 256 -15.34 28.78 4.88
CA ASN A 256 -16.75 29.24 4.87
C ASN A 256 -17.21 29.76 6.25
N ILE A 257 -16.31 29.90 7.22
CA ILE A 257 -16.61 30.17 8.61
C ILE A 257 -15.75 31.35 9.07
N SER A 258 -16.40 32.38 9.61
CA SER A 258 -15.73 33.55 10.19
C SER A 258 -15.00 33.20 11.50
N ARG A 259 -14.09 34.09 11.94
CA ARG A 259 -13.34 33.90 13.19
C ARG A 259 -14.27 33.83 14.41
N GLU A 260 -15.37 34.56 14.38
CA GLU A 260 -16.38 34.62 15.44
C GLU A 260 -17.18 33.32 15.49
N GLU A 261 -17.67 32.83 14.35
CA GLU A 261 -18.37 31.54 14.29
C GLU A 261 -17.47 30.38 14.73
N ARG A 262 -16.17 30.44 14.41
CA ARG A 262 -15.20 29.44 14.87
C ARG A 262 -14.99 29.45 16.38
N LYS A 263 -15.05 30.64 17.01
CA LYS A 263 -15.06 30.75 18.48
C LYS A 263 -16.36 30.15 19.03
N THR A 264 -17.52 30.49 18.48
CA THR A 264 -18.81 29.95 18.91
C THR A 264 -18.88 28.42 18.79
N LEU A 265 -18.35 27.84 17.72
CA LEU A 265 -18.22 26.38 17.56
C LEU A 265 -17.32 25.73 18.61
N ASN A 266 -16.21 26.38 18.98
CA ASN A 266 -15.35 25.90 20.05
C ASN A 266 -16.04 25.99 21.42
N THR A 267 -16.82 27.04 21.67
CA THR A 267 -17.64 27.17 22.88
C THR A 267 -18.72 26.08 22.95
N LEU A 268 -19.45 25.85 21.85
CA LEU A 268 -20.42 24.76 21.71
C LEU A 268 -19.79 23.37 21.92
N ARG A 269 -18.54 23.16 21.49
CA ARG A 269 -17.83 21.89 21.68
C ARG A 269 -17.47 21.62 23.15
N ASN A 270 -17.21 22.67 23.91
CA ASN A 270 -16.74 22.58 25.30
C ASN A 270 -17.87 22.71 26.34
N ARG A 271 -19.12 22.79 25.87
CA ARG A 271 -20.33 22.86 26.68
C ARG A 271 -20.54 21.55 27.47
N LYS A 272 -20.54 21.65 28.80
CA LYS A 272 -20.65 20.53 29.75
C LYS A 272 -22.10 20.11 30.02
N ASP A 273 -23.04 20.98 29.70
CA ASP A 273 -24.49 20.76 29.68
C ASP A 273 -24.95 19.70 28.67
N ARG A 274 -24.02 19.14 27.86
CA ARG A 274 -24.28 18.06 26.89
C ARG A 274 -24.03 16.65 27.42
N LEU A 275 -23.53 16.51 28.66
CA LEU A 275 -23.20 15.22 29.26
C LEU A 275 -23.97 15.07 30.57
N ASN A 276 -25.14 14.42 30.48
CA ASN A 276 -25.71 13.63 31.57
C ASN A 276 -25.67 12.17 31.13
#